data_AF-V9HKY4-F1
#
_entry.id   AF-V9HKY4-F1
#
_cell.length_a   1.000
_cell.length_b   1.000
_cell.length_c   1.000
_cell.angle_alpha   90.00
_cell.angle_beta   90.00
_cell.angle_gamma   90.00
#
_symmetry.space_group_name_H-M   'P 1'
#
loop_
_entity.id
_entity.type
_entity.pdbx_description
1 polymer ?
#
loop_
_entity_poly.entity_id
_entity_poly.type
_entity_poly.pdbx_seq_one_letter_code
_entity_poly.pdbx_strand_id
1 'polypeptide(L)' 'MQEKNQYFVTMLHDAHLTQAQLAEIFGITRTAISRWHKIGVPQYAQAYLILRAEYIELQKQHNKGCLRQPKTKSK' A
#
# COMPACT_ATOMS: atom_id res chain seq x y z
N MET A 1 6.53 -24.43 -6.19
CA MET A 1 6.26 -22.99 -6.07
C MET A 1 6.42 -22.59 -4.62
N GLN A 2 7.12 -21.50 -4.30
CA GLN A 2 7.34 -21.07 -2.92
C GLN A 2 6.00 -20.70 -2.27
N GLU A 3 5.78 -21.17 -1.06
CA GLU A 3 4.67 -20.77 -0.19
C GLU A 3 4.91 -19.29 0.16
N LYS A 4 4.40 -18.40 -0.70
CA LYS A 4 4.55 -16.95 -0.53
C LYS A 4 3.89 -16.58 0.78
N ASN A 5 4.54 -15.74 1.57
CA ASN A 5 3.95 -15.17 2.76
C ASN A 5 2.75 -14.31 2.31
N GLN A 6 1.56 -14.93 2.31
CA GLN A 6 0.34 -14.34 1.74
C GLN A 6 0.05 -12.99 2.40
N TYR A 7 0.31 -12.90 3.71
CA TYR A 7 0.16 -11.67 4.48
C TYR A 7 1.00 -10.51 3.93
N PHE A 8 2.27 -10.74 3.59
CA PHE A 8 3.10 -9.69 2.99
C PHE A 8 2.63 -9.28 1.59
N VAL A 9 2.14 -10.23 0.79
CA VAL A 9 1.59 -9.95 -0.54
C VAL A 9 0.33 -9.09 -0.44
N THR A 10 -0.56 -9.40 0.51
CA THR A 10 -1.76 -8.62 0.79
C THR A 10 -1.41 -7.20 1.22
N MET A 11 -0.48 -7.02 2.17
CA MET A 11 -0.06 -5.67 2.61
C MET A 11 0.50 -4.82 1.45
N LEU A 12 1.27 -5.42 0.54
CA LEU A 12 1.76 -4.72 -0.65
C LEU A 12 0.62 -4.30 -1.59
N HIS A 13 -0.34 -5.20 -1.80
CA HIS A 13 -1.51 -4.93 -2.62
C HIS A 13 -2.35 -3.78 -2.05
N ASP A 14 -2.65 -3.80 -0.75
CA ASP A 14 -3.47 -2.79 -0.08
C ASP A 14 -2.76 -1.43 -0.05
N ALA A 15 -1.43 -1.42 0.09
CA ALA A 15 -0.61 -0.21 -0.01
C ALA A 15 -0.39 0.29 -1.46
N HIS A 16 -0.95 -0.40 -2.46
CA HIS A 16 -0.74 -0.16 -3.89
C HIS A 16 0.76 -0.05 -4.25
N LEU A 17 1.56 -0.99 -3.74
CA LEU A 17 3.00 -1.03 -3.94
C LEU A 17 3.49 -2.35 -4.50
N THR A 18 4.50 -2.27 -5.35
CA THR A 18 5.32 -3.41 -5.74
C THR A 18 6.52 -3.55 -4.81
N GLN A 19 7.12 -4.74 -4.76
CA GLN A 19 8.39 -4.95 -4.04
C GLN A 19 9.53 -4.06 -4.58
N ALA A 20 9.49 -3.71 -5.86
CA ALA A 20 10.50 -2.84 -6.47
C ALA A 20 10.40 -1.41 -5.93
N GLN A 21 9.19 -0.86 -5.93
CA GLN A 21 8.92 0.46 -5.34
C GLN A 21 9.20 0.48 -3.84
N LEU A 22 8.87 -0.60 -3.12
CA LEU A 22 9.18 -0.70 -1.69
C LEU A 22 10.69 -0.69 -1.42
N ALA A 23 11.48 -1.34 -2.29
CA ALA A 23 12.94 -1.32 -2.23
C ALA A 23 13.49 0.09 -2.43
N GLU A 24 12.95 0.81 -3.42
CA GLU A 24 13.32 2.20 -3.69
C GLU A 24 12.98 3.12 -2.51
N ILE A 25 11.77 2.99 -1.93
CA ILE A 25 11.32 3.79 -0.78
C ILE A 25 12.23 3.61 0.44
N PHE A 26 12.63 2.38 0.73
CA PHE A 26 13.48 2.08 1.89
C PHE A 26 14.98 2.15 1.59
N GLY A 27 15.39 2.38 0.34
CA GLY A 27 16.79 2.37 -0.06
C GLY A 27 17.49 1.01 0.15
N ILE A 28 16.73 -0.09 0.06
CA ILE A 28 17.26 -1.45 0.22
C ILE A 28 17.10 -2.26 -1.06
N THR A 29 17.86 -3.35 -1.19
CA THR A 29 17.79 -4.17 -2.40
C THR A 29 16.49 -4.97 -2.50
N ARG A 30 16.01 -5.21 -3.73
CA ARG A 30 14.88 -6.12 -3.98
C ARG A 30 15.13 -7.53 -3.44
N THR A 31 16.39 -7.97 -3.40
CA THR A 31 16.79 -9.26 -2.82
C THR A 31 16.62 -9.28 -1.31
N ALA A 32 16.88 -8.17 -0.60
CA ALA A 32 16.60 -8.05 0.83
C ALA A 32 15.10 -8.17 1.11
N ILE A 33 14.27 -7.49 0.31
CA ILE A 33 12.80 -7.58 0.43
C ILE A 33 12.29 -8.99 0.09
N SER A 34 12.87 -9.66 -0.91
CA SER A 34 12.51 -11.04 -1.23
C SER A 34 12.78 -11.98 -0.05
N ARG A 35 13.84 -11.73 0.74
CA ARG A 35 14.14 -12.52 1.94
C ARG A 35 13.10 -12.37 3.05
N TRP A 36 12.34 -11.26 3.10
CA TRP A 36 11.28 -11.06 4.09
C TRP A 36 10.17 -12.12 4.02
N HIS A 37 9.97 -12.77 2.86
CA HIS A 37 9.08 -13.93 2.75
C HIS A 37 9.51 -15.10 3.64
N LYS A 38 10.81 -15.23 3.91
CA LYS A 38 11.38 -16.31 4.72
C LYS A 38 11.63 -15.89 6.17
N ILE A 39 12.19 -14.70 6.37
CA ILE A 39 12.62 -14.22 7.71
C ILE A 39 11.53 -13.46 8.46
N GLY A 40 10.41 -13.15 7.77
CA GLY A 40 9.38 -12.25 8.28
C GLY A 40 9.59 -10.81 7.82
N VAL A 41 8.49 -10.05 7.78
CA VAL A 41 8.50 -8.63 7.43
C VAL A 41 8.89 -7.83 8.68
N PRO A 42 9.88 -6.93 8.62
CA PRO A 42 10.24 -6.08 9.75
C PRO A 42 9.07 -5.20 10.22
N GLN A 43 8.94 -4.95 11.52
CA GLN A 43 7.83 -4.17 12.09
C GLN A 43 7.70 -2.76 11.49
N TYR A 44 8.83 -2.07 11.26
CA TYR A 44 8.81 -0.75 10.63
C TYR A 44 8.23 -0.77 9.21
N ALA A 45 8.50 -1.83 8.45
CA ALA A 45 7.98 -2.00 7.10
C ALA A 45 6.49 -2.33 7.11
N GLN A 46 6.03 -3.12 8.09
CA GLN A 46 4.61 -3.38 8.31
C GLN A 46 3.86 -2.08 8.63
N ALA A 47 4.36 -1.29 9.60
CA ALA A 47 3.76 -0.03 9.99
C ALA A 47 3.62 0.95 8.81
N TYR A 48 4.65 1.05 7.97
CA TYR A 48 4.61 1.88 6.77
C TYR A 48 3.53 1.43 5.78
N LEU A 49 3.43 0.12 5.51
CA LEU A 49 2.44 -0.43 4.57
C LEU A 49 1.01 -0.21 5.07
N ILE A 50 0.77 -0.40 6.37
CA ILE A 50 -0.52 -0.15 7.02
C ILE A 50 -0.90 1.33 6.89
N LEU A 51 -0.02 2.25 7.29
CA LEU A 51 -0.26 3.69 7.20
C LEU A 51 -0.60 4.12 5.76
N ARG A 52 0.13 3.56 4.78
CA ARG A 52 -0.09 3.87 3.36
C ARG A 52 -1.42 3.34 2.84
N ALA A 53 -1.81 2.13 3.23
CA ALA A 53 -3.11 1.57 2.88
C ALA A 53 -4.27 2.41 3.46
N GLU A 54 -4.17 2.79 4.73
CA GLU A 54 -5.14 3.68 5.39
C GLU A 54 -5.25 5.03 4.68
N TYR A 55 -4.12 5.62 4.31
CA TYR A 55 -4.10 6.87 3.55
C TYR A 55 -4.82 6.76 2.21
N ILE A 56 -4.64 5.64 1.49
CA ILE A 56 -5.31 5.38 0.21
C ILE A 56 -6.83 5.26 0.42
N GLU A 57 -7.27 4.55 1.47
CA GLU A 57 -8.70 4.43 1.79
C GLU A 57 -9.32 5.77 2.18
N LEU A 58 -8.62 6.58 2.98
CA LEU A 58 -9.04 7.94 3.31
C LEU A 58 -9.17 8.81 2.05
N GLN A 59 -8.21 8.74 1.12
CA GLN A 59 -8.27 9.44 -0.16
C GLN A 59 -9.47 8.99 -1.00
N LYS A 60 -9.76 7.69 -1.04
CA LYS A 60 -10.96 7.16 -1.72
C LYS A 60 -12.24 7.73 -1.11
N GLN A 61 -12.34 7.80 0.22
CA GLN A 61 -13.50 8.37 0.92
C GLN A 61 -13.66 9.87 0.63
N HIS A 62 -12.57 10.63 0.73
CA HIS A 62 -12.58 12.06 0.40
C HIS A 62 -13.02 12.31 -1.05
N ASN A 63 -12.48 11.55 -2.01
CA ASN A 63 -12.86 11.68 -3.42
C ASN A 63 -14.33 11.28 -3.67
N LYS A 64 -14.84 10.25 -2.99
CA LYS A 64 -16.26 9.86 -3.06
C LYS A 64 -17.19 10.94 -2.47
N GLY A 65 -16.73 11.69 -1.46
CA GLY A 65 -17.45 12.84 -0.90
C GLY A 65 -17.60 14.02 -1.88
N CYS A 66 -16.71 14.14 -2.86
CA CYS A 66 -16.68 15.25 -3.82
C CYS A 66 -17.68 15.10 -5.00
N LEU A 67 -18.29 13.92 -5.20
CA LEU A 67 -19.28 13.68 -6.27
C LEU A 67 -20.72 14.16 -5.95
N ARG A 68 -20.92 14.93 -4.87
CA ARG A 68 -22.16 15.70 -4.63
C ARG A 68 -21.92 17.20 -4.76
N GLN A 69 -21.47 17.67 -5.93
CA GLN A 69 -21.70 19.07 -6.27
C GLN A 69 -23.03 19.19 -7.01
N PRO A 70 -24.08 19.80 -6.43
CA PRO A 70 -25.32 20.06 -7.15
C PRO A 70 -24.99 20.98 -8.32
N LYS A 71 -25.33 20.57 -9.55
CA LYS A 71 -25.29 21.45 -10.71
C LYS A 71 -26.20 22.64 -10.44
N THR A 72 -25.63 23.80 -10.16
CA THR A 72 -26.35 25.07 -10.13
C THR A 72 -26.88 25.34 -11.53
N LYS A 73 -28.16 25.03 -11.77
CA LYS A 73 -28.89 25.59 -12.91
C LYS A 73 -29.02 27.09 -12.65
N SER A 74 -28.18 27.90 -13.31
CA SER A 74 -28.40 29.33 -13.40
C SER A 74 -29.60 29.56 -14.31
N LYS A 75 -30.57 30.31 -13.79
CA LYS A 75 -31.82 30.67 -14.42
C LYS A 75 -31.62 31.81 -15.41
#